data_AF-A0AAI9K533-F1
#
_entry.id   AF-A0AAI9K533-F1
#
_cell.length_a   1.000
_cell.length_b   1.000
_cell.length_c   1.000
_cell.angle_alpha   90.00
_cell.angle_beta   90.00
_cell.angle_gamma   90.00
#
_symmetry.space_group_name_H-M   'P 1'
#
loop_
_entity.id
_entity.type
_entity.pdbx_description
1 polymer ?
#
loop_
_entity_poly.entity_id
_entity_poly.type
_entity_poly.pdbx_seq_one_letter_code
_entity_poly.pdbx_strand_id
1 'polypeptide(L)'
;MVSIMYTQLFNLLCTIADDEYHGKLPVHVRCILDEFANIGQIPKFDKLIATIRSREISASIILQSKAQLKSIYKDNAETIEGNCDTFLFLGGKEKSTLKDLSEVLGKETIDTYNTSDTRGTSQSYGLNYQKLGRELMSQDRLALMDGGKCILQVRGVRPFFSDKVDITANEMYKELSDFDKKNQFDIEKYVSEYGKPKFSKII
;
A
#
# COMPACT_ATOMS: atom_id res chain seq x y z
N MET A 1 6.34 -23.40 4.37
CA MET A 1 7.72 -23.53 3.85
C MET A 1 8.25 -22.19 3.34
N VAL A 2 7.44 -21.42 2.59
CA VAL A 2 7.82 -20.09 2.07
C VAL A 2 8.09 -19.05 3.16
N SER A 3 7.30 -19.00 4.24
CA SER A 3 7.51 -18.06 5.36
C SER A 3 8.87 -18.20 6.07
N ILE A 4 9.41 -19.43 6.12
CA ILE A 4 10.74 -19.71 6.70
C ILE A 4 11.84 -19.11 5.81
N MET A 5 11.69 -19.20 4.49
CA MET A 5 12.65 -18.62 3.55
C MET A 5 12.76 -17.10 3.75
N TYR A 6 11.63 -16.39 3.88
CA TYR A 6 11.63 -14.96 4.16
C TYR A 6 12.27 -14.62 5.51
N THR A 7 11.98 -15.41 6.54
CA THR A 7 12.58 -15.23 7.86
C THR A 7 14.11 -15.35 7.79
N GLN A 8 14.62 -16.36 7.07
CA GLN A 8 16.05 -16.54 6.88
C GLN A 8 16.67 -15.42 6.04
N LEU A 9 15.99 -14.96 4.99
CA LEU A 9 16.44 -13.84 4.17
C LEU A 9 16.62 -12.57 5.04
N PHE A 10 15.60 -12.19 5.80
CA PHE A 10 15.68 -11.00 6.65
C PHE A 10 16.73 -11.15 7.74
N ASN A 11 16.84 -12.33 8.36
CA ASN A 11 17.87 -12.58 9.37
C ASN A 11 19.27 -12.46 8.78
N LEU A 12 19.53 -13.08 7.63
CA LEU A 12 20.84 -13.04 6.97
C LEU A 12 21.21 -11.62 6.55
N LEU A 13 20.27 -10.85 5.99
CA LEU A 13 20.50 -9.45 5.67
C LEU A 13 20.82 -8.61 6.92
N CYS A 14 20.14 -8.86 8.04
CA CYS A 14 20.42 -8.19 9.30
C CYS A 14 21.79 -8.58 9.87
N THR A 15 22.14 -9.88 9.82
CA THR A 15 23.45 -10.38 10.26
C THR A 15 24.57 -9.76 9.46
N ILE A 16 24.46 -9.71 8.12
CA ILE A 16 25.46 -9.04 7.28
C ILE A 16 25.56 -7.54 7.62
N ALA A 17 24.43 -6.86 7.80
CA ALA A 17 24.43 -5.45 8.18
C ALA A 17 25.15 -5.22 9.51
N ASP A 18 24.89 -6.05 10.51
CA ASP A 18 25.41 -5.89 11.86
C ASP A 18 26.90 -6.33 11.97
N ASP A 19 27.26 -7.47 11.38
CA ASP A 19 28.59 -8.09 11.50
C ASP A 19 29.62 -7.51 10.51
N GLU A 20 29.22 -7.22 9.26
CA GLU A 20 30.15 -6.76 8.22
C GLU A 20 30.15 -5.23 8.04
N TYR A 21 29.02 -4.56 8.30
CA TYR A 21 28.83 -3.15 7.98
C TYR A 21 28.42 -2.27 9.17
N HIS A 22 28.69 -2.72 10.39
CA HIS A 22 28.50 -1.95 11.63
C HIS A 22 27.08 -1.37 11.81
N GLY A 23 26.07 -2.12 11.37
CA GLY A 23 24.65 -1.85 11.59
C GLY A 23 23.88 -1.27 10.40
N LYS A 24 24.50 -1.02 9.25
CA LYS A 24 23.83 -0.52 8.03
C LYS A 24 24.40 -1.12 6.76
N LEU A 25 23.55 -1.65 5.88
CA LEU A 25 24.01 -2.11 4.57
C LEU A 25 24.52 -0.93 3.72
N PRO A 26 25.58 -1.13 2.91
CA PRO A 26 26.13 -0.10 2.04
C PRO A 26 25.20 0.22 0.86
N VAL A 27 24.31 -0.72 0.51
CA VAL A 27 23.31 -0.59 -0.56
C VAL A 27 21.93 -0.86 0.02
N HIS A 28 20.98 0.00 -0.32
CA HIS A 28 19.61 -0.14 0.16
C HIS A 28 18.93 -1.36 -0.47
N VAL A 29 18.46 -2.29 0.37
CA VAL A 29 17.75 -3.49 -0.08
C VAL A 29 16.25 -3.27 0.07
N ARG A 30 15.52 -3.31 -1.05
CA ARG A 30 14.06 -3.23 -1.07
C ARG A 30 13.45 -4.59 -1.35
N CYS A 31 12.68 -5.10 -0.40
CA CYS A 31 11.88 -6.32 -0.56
C CYS A 31 10.47 -5.94 -1.02
N ILE A 32 10.08 -6.35 -2.23
CA ILE A 32 8.71 -6.21 -2.73
C ILE A 32 8.00 -7.53 -2.45
N LEU A 33 7.07 -7.51 -1.50
CA LEU A 33 6.32 -8.67 -1.07
C LEU A 33 4.94 -8.62 -1.73
N ASP A 34 4.89 -9.10 -2.97
CA ASP A 34 3.63 -9.30 -3.66
C ASP A 34 2.86 -10.48 -3.07
N GLU A 35 1.53 -10.40 -3.08
CA GLU A 35 0.64 -11.38 -2.48
C GLU A 35 1.04 -11.80 -1.05
N PHE A 36 1.32 -10.83 -0.17
CA PHE A 36 1.77 -11.11 1.20
C PHE A 36 0.82 -12.03 1.98
N ALA A 37 -0.47 -12.00 1.65
CA ALA A 37 -1.48 -12.88 2.21
C ALA A 37 -1.23 -14.38 1.91
N ASN A 38 -0.68 -14.70 0.74
CA ASN A 38 -0.44 -16.07 0.28
C ASN A 38 0.85 -16.67 0.86
N ILE A 39 1.81 -15.85 1.26
CA ILE A 39 3.06 -16.27 1.90
C ILE A 39 2.79 -16.93 3.27
N GLY A 40 1.72 -16.50 3.94
CA GLY A 40 1.38 -16.88 5.31
C GLY A 40 2.12 -16.05 6.36
N GLN A 41 1.97 -16.43 7.64
CA GLN A 41 2.57 -15.67 8.74
C GLN A 41 4.10 -15.80 8.73
N ILE A 42 4.80 -14.69 8.49
CA ILE A 42 6.23 -14.55 8.77
C ILE A 42 6.39 -14.33 10.29
N PRO A 43 7.11 -15.22 11.01
CA PRO A 43 7.37 -15.08 12.43
C PRO A 43 8.01 -13.72 12.77
N LYS A 44 7.50 -13.06 13.82
CA LYS A 44 8.05 -11.80 14.38
C LYS A 44 8.17 -10.65 13.36
N PHE A 45 7.37 -10.67 12.30
CA PHE A 45 7.42 -9.65 11.25
C PHE A 45 7.12 -8.24 11.77
N ASP A 46 6.25 -8.12 12.76
CA ASP A 46 5.94 -6.89 13.52
C ASP A 46 7.18 -6.22 14.13
N LYS A 47 8.14 -7.03 14.61
CA LYS A 47 9.41 -6.52 15.14
C LYS A 47 10.44 -6.32 14.03
N LEU A 48 10.45 -7.21 13.04
CA LEU A 48 11.36 -7.11 11.90
C LEU A 48 11.13 -5.82 11.13
N ILE A 49 9.89 -5.46 10.79
CA ILE A 49 9.60 -4.26 10.00
C ILE A 49 10.11 -2.96 10.66
N ALA A 50 10.09 -2.89 11.99
CA ALA A 50 10.67 -1.78 12.74
C ALA A 50 12.22 -1.80 12.71
N THR A 51 12.80 -2.99 12.75
CA THR A 51 14.25 -3.23 12.91
C THR A 51 15.03 -3.11 11.59
N ILE A 52 14.43 -3.54 10.48
CA ILE A 52 15.05 -3.51 9.14
C ILE A 52 15.28 -2.07 8.65
N ARG A 53 14.42 -1.13 9.07
CA ARG A 53 14.51 0.28 8.69
C ARG A 53 15.86 0.91 9.05
N SER A 54 16.39 0.60 10.23
CA SER A 54 17.68 1.16 10.68
C SER A 54 18.88 0.59 9.94
N ARG A 55 18.70 -0.55 9.25
CA ARG A 55 19.74 -1.33 8.57
C ARG A 55 19.80 -1.08 7.05
N GLU A 56 19.12 -0.04 6.56
CA GLU A 56 18.96 0.26 5.13
C GLU A 56 18.21 -0.82 4.35
N ILE A 57 17.22 -1.44 4.99
CA ILE A 57 16.33 -2.41 4.37
C ILE A 57 14.89 -1.89 4.43
N SER A 58 14.19 -1.91 3.30
CA SER A 58 12.77 -1.58 3.21
C SER A 58 11.92 -2.75 2.73
N ALA A 59 10.67 -2.79 3.16
CA ALA A 59 9.69 -3.76 2.71
C ALA A 59 8.44 -3.06 2.18
N SER A 60 8.03 -3.41 0.96
CA SER A 60 6.77 -2.99 0.37
C SER A 60 5.81 -4.17 0.40
N ILE A 61 4.74 -4.05 1.19
CA ILE A 61 3.74 -5.11 1.37
C ILE A 61 2.56 -4.81 0.46
N ILE A 62 2.27 -5.71 -0.48
CA ILE A 62 1.15 -5.57 -1.41
C ILE A 62 0.06 -6.55 -0.99
N LEU A 63 -1.14 -6.02 -0.78
CA LEU A 63 -2.31 -6.73 -0.25
C LEU A 63 -3.55 -6.36 -1.06
N GLN A 64 -4.47 -7.30 -1.22
CA GLN A 64 -5.77 -7.01 -1.84
C GLN A 64 -6.71 -6.31 -0.85
N SER A 65 -6.56 -6.57 0.45
CA SER A 65 -7.32 -5.91 1.50
C SER A 65 -6.58 -5.93 2.84
N LYS A 66 -6.85 -4.93 3.69
CA LYS A 66 -6.35 -4.93 5.08
C LYS A 66 -6.87 -6.11 5.89
N ALA A 67 -8.04 -6.64 5.53
CA ALA A 67 -8.62 -7.82 6.18
C ALA A 67 -7.71 -9.05 6.10
N GLN A 68 -6.97 -9.23 5.00
CA GLN A 68 -6.00 -10.32 4.87
C GLN A 68 -4.82 -10.17 5.84
N LEU A 69 -4.36 -8.94 6.07
CA LEU A 69 -3.29 -8.69 7.04
C LEU A 69 -3.80 -8.97 8.47
N LYS A 70 -5.01 -8.50 8.79
CA LYS A 70 -5.67 -8.74 10.08
C LYS A 70 -5.94 -10.23 10.33
N SER A 71 -6.28 -11.03 9.31
CA SER A 71 -6.50 -12.46 9.51
C SER A 71 -5.21 -13.23 9.85
N ILE A 72 -4.08 -12.82 9.29
CA ILE A 72 -2.78 -13.48 9.49
C ILE A 72 -2.10 -12.99 10.79
N TYR A 73 -2.14 -11.69 11.07
CA TYR A 73 -1.39 -11.08 12.16
C TYR A 73 -2.24 -10.62 13.36
N LYS A 74 -3.57 -10.66 13.24
CA LYS A 74 -4.52 -10.25 14.30
C LYS A 74 -4.17 -8.84 14.80
N ASP A 75 -3.97 -8.69 16.12
CA ASP A 75 -3.65 -7.42 16.77
C ASP A 75 -2.31 -6.82 16.29
N ASN A 76 -1.38 -7.65 15.80
CA ASN A 76 -0.10 -7.18 15.28
C ASN A 76 -0.22 -6.52 13.90
N ALA A 77 -1.36 -6.68 13.20
CA ALA A 77 -1.58 -6.05 11.89
C ALA A 77 -1.52 -4.52 11.99
N GLU A 78 -2.08 -3.94 13.04
CA GLU A 78 -2.05 -2.48 13.28
C GLU A 78 -0.61 -1.99 13.53
N THR A 79 0.21 -2.79 14.21
CA THR A 79 1.62 -2.48 14.41
C THR A 79 2.40 -2.49 13.10
N ILE A 80 2.11 -3.45 12.21
CA ILE A 80 2.74 -3.52 10.89
C ILE A 80 2.34 -2.31 10.04
N GLU A 81 1.04 -1.99 9.97
CA GLU A 81 0.54 -0.81 9.26
C GLU A 81 1.15 0.49 9.81
N GLY A 82 1.27 0.62 11.14
CA GLY A 82 1.85 1.78 11.78
C GLY A 82 3.36 1.98 11.52
N ASN A 83 4.09 0.92 11.19
CA ASN A 83 5.50 1.01 10.81
C ASN A 83 5.70 1.35 9.33
N CYS A 84 4.66 1.24 8.49
CA CYS A 84 4.70 1.64 7.10
C CYS A 84 4.54 3.16 6.98
N ASP A 85 5.57 3.86 6.49
CA ASP A 85 5.50 5.31 6.30
C ASP A 85 4.57 5.74 5.16
N THR A 86 4.26 4.81 4.24
CA THR A 86 3.50 5.09 3.02
C THR A 86 2.38 4.06 2.85
N PHE A 87 1.19 4.54 2.51
CA PHE A 87 0.03 3.74 2.18
C PHE A 87 -0.49 4.14 0.80
N LEU A 88 -0.54 3.18 -0.12
CA LEU A 88 -1.02 3.36 -1.49
C LEU A 88 -2.30 2.54 -1.68
N PHE A 89 -3.40 3.23 -1.99
CA PHE A 89 -4.67 2.61 -2.33
C PHE A 89 -4.92 2.69 -3.83
N LEU A 90 -5.07 1.54 -4.47
CA LEU A 90 -5.23 1.38 -5.92
C LEU A 90 -6.68 1.07 -6.35
N GLY A 91 -7.61 1.07 -5.39
CA GLY A 91 -8.99 0.63 -5.56
C GLY A 91 -9.27 -0.65 -4.78
N GLY A 92 -10.51 -0.81 -4.33
CA GLY A 92 -10.92 -1.96 -3.52
C GLY A 92 -12.41 -1.92 -3.20
N LYS A 93 -12.97 -3.08 -2.86
CA LYS A 93 -14.40 -3.24 -2.51
C LYS A 93 -14.64 -3.50 -1.03
N GLU A 94 -13.57 -3.57 -0.25
CA GLU A 94 -13.63 -4.01 1.15
C GLU A 94 -14.05 -2.85 2.05
N LYS A 95 -15.21 -3.00 2.71
CA LYS A 95 -15.89 -1.90 3.43
C LYS A 95 -15.06 -1.30 4.55
N SER A 96 -14.31 -2.10 5.31
CA SER A 96 -13.52 -1.58 6.43
C SER A 96 -12.34 -0.74 5.94
N THR A 97 -11.62 -1.18 4.91
CA THR A 97 -10.56 -0.38 4.27
C THR A 97 -11.11 0.92 3.70
N LEU A 98 -12.28 0.90 3.05
CA LEU A 98 -12.91 2.10 2.50
C LEU A 98 -13.34 3.09 3.59
N LYS A 99 -13.85 2.58 4.71
CA LYS A 99 -14.22 3.40 5.87
C LYS A 99 -12.99 4.05 6.50
N ASP A 100 -11.96 3.25 6.79
CA ASP A 100 -10.70 3.75 7.35
C ASP A 100 -10.08 4.83 6.43
N LEU A 101 -10.12 4.60 5.11
CA LEU A 101 -9.61 5.56 4.14
C LEU A 101 -10.43 6.85 4.07
N SER A 102 -11.77 6.77 4.12
CA SER A 102 -12.64 7.96 4.21
C SER A 102 -12.34 8.79 5.45
N GLU A 103 -12.13 8.13 6.60
CA GLU A 103 -11.75 8.79 7.85
C GLU A 103 -10.39 9.48 7.74
N VAL A 104 -9.40 8.83 7.11
CA VAL A 104 -8.06 9.39 6.89
C VAL A 104 -8.06 10.57 5.90
N LEU A 105 -8.88 10.52 4.85
CA LEU A 105 -9.07 11.63 3.90
C LEU A 105 -9.71 12.85 4.58
N GLY A 106 -10.49 12.62 5.63
CA GLY A 106 -11.13 13.65 6.43
C GLY A 106 -12.41 14.22 5.81
N LYS A 107 -12.93 15.27 6.45
CA LYS A 107 -14.19 15.92 6.07
C LYS A 107 -13.92 17.30 5.48
N GLU A 108 -14.59 17.59 4.37
CA GLU A 108 -14.73 18.93 3.82
C GLU A 108 -15.85 19.66 4.58
N THR A 109 -15.62 20.94 4.92
CA THR A 109 -16.67 21.77 5.51
C THR A 109 -17.51 22.36 4.38
N ILE A 110 -18.80 22.06 4.36
CA ILE A 110 -19.73 22.64 3.39
C ILE A 110 -20.63 23.63 4.13
N ASP A 111 -20.55 24.89 3.71
CA ASP A 111 -21.50 25.92 4.13
C ASP A 111 -22.82 25.70 3.37
N THR A 112 -23.83 25.16 4.06
CA THR A 112 -25.17 24.94 3.47
C THR A 112 -26.05 26.16 3.75
N TYR A 113 -26.63 26.72 2.69
CA TYR A 113 -27.58 27.82 2.75
C TYR A 113 -29.00 27.27 2.59
N ASN A 114 -29.76 27.17 3.67
CA ASN A 114 -31.18 26.84 3.59
C ASN A 114 -32.01 28.13 3.57
N THR A 115 -32.59 28.44 2.40
CA THR A 115 -33.60 29.50 2.26
C THR A 115 -34.99 28.86 2.33
N SER A 116 -35.73 29.11 3.41
CA SER A 116 -37.12 28.66 3.51
C SER A 116 -38.07 29.81 3.20
N ASP A 117 -38.76 29.74 2.07
CA ASP A 117 -39.84 30.65 1.68
C ASP A 117 -41.18 30.01 2.06
N THR A 118 -41.89 30.58 3.04
CA THR A 118 -43.21 30.09 3.48
C THR A 118 -44.28 31.03 2.95
N ARG A 119 -45.00 30.61 1.90
CA ARG A 119 -46.09 31.38 1.30
C ARG A 119 -47.41 31.16 2.05
N GLY A 120 -47.57 31.87 3.17
CA GLY A 120 -48.85 32.08 3.87
C GLY A 120 -49.16 33.58 4.02
N THR A 121 -50.28 33.94 4.65
CA THR A 121 -50.85 35.30 4.77
C THR A 121 -49.88 36.38 5.30
N SER A 122 -48.76 35.96 5.90
CA SER A 122 -47.62 36.82 6.22
C SER A 122 -46.34 36.19 5.67
N GLN A 123 -45.62 36.92 4.82
CA GLN A 123 -44.34 36.50 4.24
C GLN A 123 -43.25 36.51 5.32
N SER A 124 -42.62 35.37 5.60
CA SER A 124 -41.45 35.29 6.47
C SER A 124 -40.26 34.67 5.73
N TYR A 125 -39.11 35.33 5.81
CA TYR A 125 -37.85 34.86 5.26
C TYR A 125 -36.99 34.31 6.40
N GLY A 126 -36.81 32.99 6.44
CA GLY A 126 -35.88 32.34 7.36
C GLY A 126 -34.59 32.00 6.62
N LEU A 127 -33.47 32.62 7.03
CA LEU A 127 -32.13 32.23 6.60
C LEU A 127 -31.51 31.37 7.70
N ASN A 128 -31.31 30.08 7.44
CA ASN A 128 -30.65 29.18 8.39
C ASN A 128 -29.28 28.77 7.85
N TYR A 129 -28.23 29.11 8.60
CA TYR A 129 -26.84 28.79 8.28
C TYR A 129 -26.46 27.49 8.99
N GLN A 130 -26.18 26.43 8.21
CA GLN A 130 -25.67 25.17 8.77
C GLN A 130 -24.34 24.81 8.11
N LYS A 131 -23.29 24.74 8.92
CA LYS A 131 -22.02 24.12 8.51
C LYS A 131 -22.18 22.61 8.62
N LEU A 132 -22.34 21.93 7.50
CA LEU A 132 -22.44 20.47 7.44
C LEU A 132 -21.06 19.93 7.03
N GLY A 133 -20.43 19.16 7.91
CA GLY A 133 -19.19 18.45 7.57
C GLY A 133 -19.50 17.24 6.70
N ARG A 134 -19.11 17.26 5.43
CA ARG A 134 -19.24 16.12 4.51
C ARG A 134 -17.90 15.43 4.35
N GLU A 135 -17.88 14.10 4.25
CA GLU A 135 -16.66 13.38 3.90
C GLU A 135 -16.12 13.87 2.54
N LEU A 136 -14.80 14.07 2.46
CA LEU A 136 -14.14 14.54 1.23
C LEU A 136 -14.36 13.54 0.08
N MET A 137 -14.33 12.24 0.40
CA MET A 137 -14.72 11.18 -0.50
C MET A 137 -15.49 10.11 0.29
N SER A 138 -16.76 9.91 -0.04
CA SER A 138 -17.56 8.88 0.61
C SER A 138 -17.06 7.48 0.25
N GLN A 139 -17.38 6.50 1.11
CA GLN A 139 -17.06 5.09 0.88
C GLN A 139 -17.54 4.60 -0.51
N ASP A 140 -18.73 5.04 -0.95
CA ASP A 140 -19.28 4.69 -2.26
C ASP A 140 -18.44 5.28 -3.41
N ARG A 141 -17.94 6.52 -3.27
CA ARG A 141 -17.04 7.11 -4.26
C ARG A 141 -15.68 6.41 -4.29
N LEU A 142 -15.16 6.01 -3.13
CA LEU A 142 -13.91 5.25 -3.04
C LEU A 142 -14.06 3.85 -3.67
N ALA A 143 -15.23 3.21 -3.54
CA ALA A 143 -15.53 1.92 -4.16
C ALA A 143 -15.68 2.01 -5.68
N LEU A 144 -16.16 3.16 -6.19
CA LEU A 144 -16.33 3.46 -7.62
C LEU A 144 -15.14 4.24 -8.20
N MET A 145 -14.02 4.28 -7.50
CA MET A 145 -12.82 4.99 -7.96
C MET A 145 -12.35 4.39 -9.29
N ASP A 146 -12.02 5.27 -10.24
CA ASP A 146 -11.53 4.86 -11.55
C ASP A 146 -10.24 4.04 -11.44
N GLY A 147 -10.13 3.00 -12.26
CA GLY A 147 -8.99 2.09 -12.28
C GLY A 147 -7.68 2.78 -12.65
N GLY A 148 -7.73 3.95 -13.28
CA GLY A 148 -6.59 4.80 -13.58
C GLY A 148 -6.13 5.71 -12.42
N LYS A 149 -6.79 5.68 -11.25
CA LYS A 149 -6.49 6.60 -10.14
C LYS A 149 -6.04 5.88 -8.88
N CYS A 150 -5.29 6.57 -8.04
CA CYS A 150 -4.82 6.07 -6.75
C CYS A 150 -4.90 7.15 -5.68
N ILE A 151 -4.96 6.71 -4.43
CA ILE A 151 -4.80 7.56 -3.26
C ILE A 151 -3.50 7.17 -2.59
N LEU A 152 -2.60 8.13 -2.41
CA LEU A 152 -1.34 7.91 -1.75
C LEU A 152 -1.28 8.76 -0.49
N GLN A 153 -0.97 8.12 0.62
CA GLN A 153 -0.79 8.71 1.93
C GLN A 153 0.66 8.50 2.33
N VAL A 154 1.40 9.60 2.51
CA VAL A 154 2.75 9.57 3.05
C VAL A 154 2.72 10.17 4.45
N ARG A 155 3.54 9.67 5.37
CA ARG A 155 3.65 10.20 6.73
C ARG A 155 3.92 11.70 6.72
N GLY A 156 3.12 12.46 7.47
CA GLY A 156 3.31 13.90 7.68
C GLY A 156 2.68 14.80 6.61
N VAL A 157 2.06 14.24 5.57
CA VAL A 157 1.34 15.02 4.55
C VAL A 157 -0.13 14.60 4.47
N ARG A 158 -0.97 15.47 3.88
CA ARG A 158 -2.35 15.08 3.57
C ARG A 158 -2.35 14.03 2.45
N PRO A 159 -3.29 13.07 2.48
CA PRO A 159 -3.44 12.11 1.41
C PRO A 159 -3.75 12.82 0.09
N PHE A 160 -3.16 12.32 -0.99
CA PHE A 160 -3.30 12.89 -2.32
C PHE A 160 -3.95 11.90 -3.27
N PHE A 161 -4.88 12.43 -4.07
CA PHE A 161 -5.54 11.72 -5.15
C PHE A 161 -4.78 11.99 -6.44
N SER A 162 -4.22 10.94 -7.05
CA SER A 162 -3.35 11.05 -8.22
C SER A 162 -3.76 10.05 -9.28
N ASP A 163 -3.37 10.31 -10.52
CA ASP A 163 -3.43 9.33 -11.59
C ASP A 163 -2.32 8.29 -11.43
N LYS A 164 -2.61 7.04 -11.80
CA LYS A 164 -1.61 5.97 -11.91
C LYS A 164 -0.68 6.30 -13.06
N VAL A 165 0.58 5.89 -12.93
CA VAL A 165 1.57 6.07 -14.00
C VAL A 165 1.10 5.29 -15.23
N ASP A 166 1.04 5.98 -16.36
CA ASP A 166 0.82 5.33 -17.65
C ASP A 166 2.05 4.50 -18.00
N ILE A 167 1.90 3.18 -17.95
CA ILE A 167 2.96 2.24 -18.30
C ILE A 167 3.45 2.48 -19.73
N THR A 168 2.58 2.93 -20.65
CA THR A 168 2.93 3.16 -22.06
C THR A 168 3.83 4.38 -22.27
N ALA A 169 3.81 5.32 -21.33
CA ALA A 169 4.66 6.50 -21.34
C ALA A 169 6.05 6.22 -20.76
N ASN A 170 6.28 5.04 -20.17
CA ASN A 170 7.58 4.65 -19.66
C ASN A 170 8.51 4.25 -20.81
N GLU A 171 9.76 4.74 -20.80
CA GLU A 171 10.78 4.36 -21.79
C GLU A 171 11.00 2.85 -21.86
N MET A 172 10.84 2.16 -20.73
CA MET A 172 10.97 0.71 -20.57
C MET A 172 9.72 -0.08 -20.98
N TYR A 173 8.63 0.57 -21.40
CA TYR A 173 7.39 -0.10 -21.81
C TYR A 173 7.63 -1.11 -22.94
N LYS A 174 8.58 -0.80 -23.83
CA LYS A 174 8.97 -1.66 -24.95
C LYS A 174 9.54 -3.02 -24.52
N GLU A 175 9.96 -3.14 -23.26
CA GLU A 175 10.52 -4.36 -22.69
C GLU A 175 9.46 -5.19 -21.93
N LEU A 176 8.23 -4.68 -21.77
CA LEU A 176 7.16 -5.43 -21.15
C LEU A 176 6.54 -6.43 -22.14
N SER A 177 6.03 -7.54 -21.61
CA SER A 177 5.26 -8.52 -22.38
C SER A 177 3.97 -7.93 -22.97
N ASP A 178 3.47 -6.83 -22.38
CA ASP A 178 2.28 -6.12 -22.84
C ASP A 178 2.53 -5.35 -24.16
N PHE A 179 3.78 -5.00 -24.45
CA PHE A 179 4.18 -4.37 -25.72
C PHE A 179 4.48 -5.43 -26.81
N ASP A 180 5.23 -6.49 -26.46
CA ASP A 180 5.47 -7.63 -27.33
C ASP A 180 5.44 -8.93 -26.52
N LYS A 181 4.62 -9.90 -26.92
CA LYS A 181 4.54 -11.23 -26.27
C LYS A 181 5.89 -11.95 -26.23
N LYS A 182 6.85 -11.58 -27.08
CA LYS A 182 8.22 -12.10 -27.07
C LYS A 182 9.04 -11.65 -25.86
N ASN A 183 8.65 -10.58 -25.19
CA ASN A 183 9.31 -10.09 -23.97
C ASN A 183 8.81 -10.81 -22.70
N GLN A 184 7.91 -11.79 -22.85
CA GLN A 184 7.49 -12.60 -21.72
C GLN A 184 8.70 -13.36 -21.17
N PHE A 185 8.94 -13.21 -19.86
CA PHE A 185 10.08 -13.82 -19.20
C PHE A 185 9.95 -15.34 -19.23
N ASP A 186 10.77 -15.99 -20.07
CA ASP A 186 10.82 -17.44 -20.20
C ASP A 186 11.81 -18.02 -19.18
N ILE A 187 11.23 -18.59 -18.13
CA ILE A 187 11.96 -19.19 -17.02
C ILE A 187 12.80 -20.39 -17.50
N GLU A 188 12.30 -21.19 -18.45
CA GLU A 188 13.02 -22.38 -18.95
C GLU A 188 14.24 -21.97 -19.77
N LYS A 189 14.09 -20.94 -20.60
CA LYS A 189 15.19 -20.37 -21.37
C LYS A 189 16.24 -19.70 -20.48
N TYR A 190 15.83 -18.96 -19.46
CA TYR A 190 16.76 -18.34 -18.51
C TYR A 190 17.57 -19.38 -17.70
N VAL A 191 16.93 -20.44 -17.21
CA VAL A 191 17.60 -21.50 -16.43
C VAL A 191 18.54 -22.34 -17.31
N SER A 192 18.24 -22.48 -18.60
CA SER A 192 19.11 -23.18 -19.56
C SER A 192 20.30 -22.36 -20.02
N GLU A 193 20.15 -21.04 -20.21
CA GLU A 193 21.25 -20.13 -20.61
C GLU A 193 22.21 -19.81 -19.45
N TYR A 194 21.69 -19.55 -18.24
CA TYR A 194 22.51 -19.10 -17.11
C TYR A 194 22.86 -20.22 -16.12
N GLY A 195 22.40 -21.45 -16.40
CA GLY A 195 22.64 -22.63 -15.58
C GLY A 195 21.86 -22.63 -14.27
N LYS A 196 21.78 -23.82 -13.65
CA LYS A 196 21.12 -23.99 -12.33
C LYS A 196 21.69 -22.97 -11.34
N PRO A 197 20.86 -22.24 -10.58
CA PRO A 197 21.35 -21.36 -9.52
C PRO A 197 22.29 -22.15 -8.61
N LYS A 198 23.55 -21.72 -8.52
CA LYS A 198 24.52 -22.28 -7.58
C LYS A 198 24.09 -21.86 -6.18
N PHE A 199 23.15 -22.60 -5.59
CA PHE A 199 22.99 -22.59 -4.15
C PHE A 199 24.25 -23.24 -3.57
N SER A 200 25.23 -22.44 -3.19
CA SER A 200 26.32 -22.91 -2.34
C SER A 200 25.65 -23.54 -1.11
N LYS A 201 25.90 -24.83 -0.86
CA LYS A 201 25.52 -25.49 0.38
C LYS A 201 26.07 -24.65 1.53
N ILE A 202 25.20 -23.88 2.18
CA ILE A 202 25.47 -23.35 3.50
C ILE A 202 25.20 -24.54 4.42
N ILE A 203 26.28 -25.04 5.01
CA ILE A 203 26.26 -26.04 6.10
C ILE A 203 25.62 -25.38 7.31
#